data_AF-A0A1C6IA23-F1
#
_entry.id   AF-A0A1C6IA23-F1
#
_cell.length_a   1.000
_cell.length_b   1.000
_cell.length_c   1.000
_cell.angle_alpha   90.00
_cell.angle_beta   90.00
_cell.angle_gamma   90.00
#
_symmetry.space_group_name_H-M   'P 1'
#
loop_
_entity.id
_entity.type
_entity.pdbx_description
1 polymer ?
#
loop_
_entity_poly.entity_id
_entity_poly.type
_entity_poly.pdbx_seq_one_letter_code
_entity_poly.pdbx_strand_id
1 'polypeptide(L)'
;MKSCYKLGELIRNVDVKNKDLHCNNLRGLSMTKEFRPSTSNIVGTDLSKYKIVAQKQFACDFMSTIRVHKMPIAFNTGKEEILVSPAYAVFEVVDEKIILPEYLMMWFSRTEFDRYADFRSDAAIRGGFGWNELCETSISIPCITDQYKIVFEYQAITERIALKQKINDNLAATIQTIFLSCKQSDTFKTYLPLNELVKTVNFRNKDNVYGIDDLMGVSLTKEFIKSPANTISLDVSNYKIVKPFQFACNLMHVGRDKKVAVGMLTDADNVIISPAFTVFEIINNNVILPEVLVSWFSQSFFDNEVSYLASEGIRDGIKWDTFAQIPIFIPEFEIQTKIQNIYKNIQQNKLEISTLNNFADTFITTLSSR
;
A
#
# COMPACT_ATOMS: atom_id res chain seq x y z
N MET A 1 14.80 28.29 -19.29
CA MET A 1 16.18 27.92 -19.68
C MET A 1 16.70 26.99 -18.59
N LYS A 2 17.23 25.82 -18.96
CA LYS A 2 17.78 24.87 -17.98
C LYS A 2 19.28 25.07 -17.84
N SER A 3 19.78 24.92 -16.63
CA SER A 3 21.22 24.89 -16.35
C SER A 3 21.63 23.46 -16.02
N CYS A 4 22.82 23.05 -16.47
CA CYS A 4 23.39 21.74 -16.19
C CYS A 4 24.43 21.87 -15.07
N TYR A 5 24.36 20.99 -14.10
CA TYR A 5 25.28 20.91 -12.96
C TYR A 5 25.72 19.46 -12.75
N LYS A 6 26.85 19.26 -12.08
CA LYS A 6 27.12 18.05 -11.32
C LYS A 6 26.40 18.12 -9.99
N LEU A 7 25.84 17.00 -9.51
CA LEU A 7 25.17 16.97 -8.20
C LEU A 7 26.11 17.42 -7.08
N GLY A 8 27.40 17.10 -7.14
CA GLY A 8 28.40 17.52 -6.16
C GLY A 8 28.60 19.04 -6.05
N GLU A 9 28.15 19.82 -7.04
CA GLU A 9 28.12 21.28 -6.95
C GLU A 9 26.91 21.80 -6.15
N LEU A 10 25.87 20.98 -6.01
CA LEU A 10 24.58 21.34 -5.45
C LEU A 10 24.34 20.75 -4.05
N ILE A 11 25.02 19.65 -3.70
CA ILE A 11 24.84 18.93 -2.43
C ILE A 11 26.15 18.78 -1.67
N ARG A 12 26.05 18.67 -0.34
CA ARG A 12 27.18 18.38 0.54
C ARG A 12 26.85 17.29 1.56
N ASN A 13 27.85 16.48 1.91
CA ASN A 13 27.74 15.51 3.00
C ASN A 13 27.57 16.21 4.36
N VAL A 14 26.80 15.58 5.23
CA VAL A 14 26.58 15.93 6.62
C VAL A 14 26.89 14.69 7.46
N ASP A 15 27.80 14.79 8.43
CA ASP A 15 28.16 13.67 9.32
C ASP A 15 28.00 14.07 10.78
N VAL A 16 26.74 14.25 11.18
CA VAL A 16 26.37 14.55 12.57
C VAL A 16 25.99 13.24 13.26
N LYS A 17 26.75 12.87 14.31
CA LYS A 17 26.51 11.66 15.10
C LYS A 17 25.72 11.99 16.37
N ASN A 18 24.88 11.06 16.80
CA ASN A 18 24.02 11.16 17.99
C ASN A 18 24.78 10.98 19.31
N LYS A 19 25.90 11.68 19.49
CA LYS A 19 26.85 11.47 20.60
C LYS A 19 26.24 11.67 21.99
N ASP A 20 25.28 12.56 22.10
CA ASP A 20 24.53 12.93 23.31
C ASP A 20 23.22 12.15 23.48
N LEU A 21 22.89 11.25 22.55
CA LEU A 21 21.76 10.33 22.60
C LEU A 21 20.38 11.02 22.69
N HIS A 22 20.24 12.26 22.22
CA HIS A 22 18.97 12.98 22.27
C HIS A 22 17.97 12.46 21.21
N CYS A 23 18.44 11.95 20.08
CA CYS A 23 17.59 11.43 19.02
C CYS A 23 17.43 9.90 19.14
N ASN A 24 16.19 9.42 19.35
CA ASN A 24 15.88 7.99 19.46
C ASN A 24 14.96 7.48 18.32
N ASN A 25 14.64 8.35 17.37
CA ASN A 25 13.72 8.05 16.26
C ASN A 25 14.45 7.28 15.14
N LEU A 26 14.85 6.03 15.42
CA LEU A 26 15.56 5.20 14.46
C LEU A 26 14.69 4.80 13.26
N ARG A 27 15.15 5.16 12.06
CA ARG A 27 14.48 4.84 10.79
C ARG A 27 15.40 4.09 9.84
N GLY A 28 14.80 3.17 9.10
CA GLY A 28 15.39 2.59 7.89
C GLY A 28 14.98 3.36 6.64
N LEU A 29 15.61 3.04 5.52
CA LEU A 29 15.27 3.54 4.19
C LEU A 29 14.47 2.47 3.44
N SER A 30 13.48 2.89 2.66
CA SER A 30 12.68 1.98 1.85
C SER A 30 13.03 2.02 0.36
N MET A 31 12.59 0.97 -0.33
CA MET A 31 12.60 0.87 -1.80
C MET A 31 11.66 1.88 -2.50
N THR A 32 10.78 2.51 -1.74
CA THR A 32 9.88 3.57 -2.21
C THR A 32 10.39 4.95 -1.81
N LYS A 33 11.65 5.05 -1.37
CA LYS A 33 12.34 6.32 -1.07
C LYS A 33 11.72 7.08 0.12
N GLU A 34 11.32 6.32 1.15
CA GLU A 34 10.71 6.83 2.38
C GLU A 34 11.50 6.39 3.61
N PHE A 35 11.43 7.19 4.68
CA PHE A 35 11.84 6.76 6.01
C PHE A 35 10.79 5.82 6.61
N ARG A 36 11.23 4.68 7.14
CA ARG A 36 10.34 3.71 7.81
C ARG A 36 10.79 3.42 9.23
N PRO A 37 9.87 3.18 10.17
CA PRO A 37 10.24 2.65 11.49
C PRO A 37 11.19 1.46 11.32
N SER A 38 12.33 1.49 12.02
CA SER A 38 13.26 0.37 11.97
C SER A 38 12.62 -0.87 12.62
N THR A 39 12.68 -2.00 11.95
CA THR A 39 12.30 -3.31 12.50
C THR A 39 13.49 -4.03 13.16
N SER A 40 14.67 -3.42 13.14
CA SER A 40 15.89 -3.99 13.72
C SER A 40 15.79 -4.06 15.24
N ASN A 41 16.23 -5.17 15.82
CA ASN A 41 16.40 -5.26 17.26
C ASN A 41 17.57 -4.35 17.70
N ILE A 42 17.24 -3.27 18.42
CA ILE A 42 18.21 -2.29 18.91
C ILE A 42 18.70 -2.58 20.34
N VAL A 43 18.26 -3.67 20.97
CA VAL A 43 18.71 -4.04 22.32
C VAL A 43 20.23 -4.26 22.30
N GLY A 44 20.95 -3.47 23.11
CA GLY A 44 22.41 -3.51 23.18
C GLY A 44 23.13 -2.76 22.05
N THR A 45 22.41 -2.07 21.16
CA THR A 45 23.01 -1.27 20.10
C THR A 45 23.42 0.11 20.61
N ASP A 46 24.65 0.51 20.32
CA ASP A 46 25.18 1.82 20.64
C ASP A 46 24.69 2.87 19.62
N LEU A 47 23.58 3.54 19.95
CA LEU A 47 22.96 4.57 19.11
C LEU A 47 23.82 5.84 18.99
N SER A 48 24.88 6.01 19.78
CA SER A 48 25.74 7.20 19.70
C SER A 48 26.54 7.29 18.40
N LYS A 49 26.70 6.15 17.72
CA LYS A 49 27.41 6.02 16.44
C LYS A 49 26.54 6.33 15.23
N TYR A 50 25.22 6.33 15.42
CA TYR A 50 24.25 6.56 14.36
C TYR A 50 24.20 8.03 13.97
N LYS A 51 23.76 8.29 12.74
CA LYS A 51 23.74 9.63 12.16
C LYS A 51 22.38 10.27 12.31
N ILE A 52 22.37 11.57 12.60
CA ILE A 52 21.18 12.40 12.68
C ILE A 52 20.88 12.95 11.28
N VAL A 53 19.61 12.89 10.90
CA VAL A 53 19.04 13.49 9.69
C VAL A 53 18.06 14.56 10.14
N ALA A 54 18.46 15.82 10.04
CA ALA A 54 17.64 16.97 10.36
C ALA A 54 16.59 17.24 9.27
N GLN A 55 15.70 18.20 9.53
CA GLN A 55 14.75 18.68 8.53
C GLN A 55 15.47 19.14 7.26
N LYS A 56 14.89 18.84 6.08
CA LYS A 56 15.46 19.12 4.75
C LYS A 56 16.78 18.40 4.41
N GLN A 57 17.14 17.37 5.17
CA GLN A 57 18.27 16.51 4.84
C GLN A 57 17.82 15.20 4.21
N PHE A 58 18.74 14.58 3.48
CA PHE A 58 18.58 13.30 2.82
C PHE A 58 19.39 12.23 3.54
N ALA A 59 18.95 10.98 3.45
CA ALA A 59 19.77 9.82 3.75
C ALA A 59 19.75 8.84 2.57
N CYS A 60 20.92 8.28 2.24
CA CYS A 60 21.12 7.37 1.12
C CYS A 60 21.83 6.09 1.54
N ASP A 61 21.33 4.96 1.07
CA ASP A 61 21.97 3.64 1.19
C ASP A 61 22.54 3.18 -0.16
N PHE A 62 23.81 3.47 -0.39
CA PHE A 62 24.54 3.01 -1.59
C PHE A 62 24.78 1.50 -1.63
N MET A 63 24.69 0.79 -0.49
CA MET A 63 25.04 -0.63 -0.42
C MET A 63 23.94 -1.54 -0.94
N SER A 64 22.68 -1.08 -0.88
CA SER A 64 21.53 -1.90 -1.25
C SER A 64 21.24 -1.87 -2.75
N THR A 65 21.66 -0.84 -3.49
CA THR A 65 21.23 -0.59 -4.88
C THR A 65 21.26 -1.82 -5.78
N ILE A 66 22.39 -2.53 -5.81
CA ILE A 66 22.58 -3.73 -6.66
C ILE A 66 21.67 -4.90 -6.29
N ARG A 67 21.23 -4.99 -5.02
CA ARG A 67 20.37 -6.09 -4.54
C ARG A 67 18.91 -5.84 -4.85
N VAL A 68 18.53 -4.58 -4.96
CA VAL A 68 17.14 -4.15 -4.98
C VAL A 68 16.76 -3.37 -6.24
N HIS A 69 17.72 -3.14 -7.14
CA HIS A 69 17.57 -2.48 -8.43
C HIS A 69 16.93 -1.08 -8.35
N LYS A 70 17.08 -0.39 -7.21
CA LYS A 70 16.73 1.02 -7.03
C LYS A 70 17.68 1.69 -6.05
N MET A 71 17.80 3.01 -6.14
CA MET A 71 18.62 3.81 -5.24
C MET A 71 17.81 4.26 -4.01
N PRO A 72 18.04 3.69 -2.81
CA PRO A 72 17.30 4.06 -1.61
C PRO A 72 17.81 5.42 -1.10
N ILE A 73 17.08 6.48 -1.42
CA ILE A 73 17.26 7.84 -0.91
C ILE A 73 15.96 8.25 -0.27
N ALA A 74 15.98 8.77 0.96
CA ALA A 74 14.81 9.38 1.58
C ALA A 74 15.12 10.82 2.00
N PHE A 75 14.08 11.65 2.03
CA PHE A 75 14.15 13.07 2.35
C PHE A 75 13.32 13.39 3.59
N ASN A 76 13.90 14.09 4.56
CA ASN A 76 13.20 14.41 5.80
C ASN A 76 12.39 15.70 5.64
N THR A 77 11.11 15.54 5.32
CA THR A 77 10.13 16.64 5.26
C THR A 77 9.63 17.05 6.65
N GLY A 78 9.81 16.19 7.66
CA GLY A 78 9.34 16.41 9.02
C GLY A 78 10.17 17.44 9.78
N LYS A 79 9.60 17.99 10.86
CA LYS A 79 10.32 18.86 11.80
C LYS A 79 11.17 18.06 12.79
N GLU A 80 10.85 16.78 12.98
CA GLU A 80 11.56 15.91 13.91
C GLU A 80 12.83 15.36 13.26
N GLU A 81 13.89 15.28 14.05
CA GLU A 81 15.12 14.63 13.67
C GLU A 81 14.92 13.11 13.59
N ILE A 82 15.61 12.50 12.64
CA ILE A 82 15.58 11.07 12.40
C ILE A 82 16.98 10.50 12.63
N LEU A 83 17.04 9.33 13.24
CA LEU A 83 18.29 8.60 13.42
C LEU A 83 18.42 7.53 12.34
N VAL A 84 19.57 7.42 11.69
CA VAL A 84 19.84 6.43 10.64
C VAL A 84 21.18 5.70 10.84
N SER A 85 21.31 4.54 10.18
CA SER A 85 22.51 3.70 10.24
C SER A 85 23.79 4.51 9.96
N PRO A 86 24.90 4.26 10.68
CA PRO A 86 26.19 4.89 10.40
C PRO A 86 26.68 4.64 8.95
N ALA A 87 26.21 3.56 8.32
CA ALA A 87 26.57 3.19 6.95
C ALA A 87 25.94 4.09 5.89
N TYR A 88 24.85 4.79 6.20
CA TYR A 88 24.19 5.65 5.22
C TYR A 88 24.95 6.97 5.06
N ALA A 89 24.92 7.51 3.85
CA ALA A 89 25.33 8.89 3.62
C ALA A 89 24.17 9.81 4.00
N VAL A 90 24.47 10.88 4.74
CA VAL A 90 23.51 11.95 5.04
C VAL A 90 24.01 13.20 4.32
N PHE A 91 23.12 13.90 3.64
CA PHE A 91 23.51 15.06 2.84
C PHE A 91 22.39 16.09 2.73
N GLU A 92 22.73 17.28 2.29
CA GLU A 92 21.79 18.39 2.11
C GLU A 92 22.16 19.24 0.90
N VAL A 93 21.21 20.05 0.46
CA VAL A 93 21.44 21.06 -0.58
C VAL A 93 22.28 22.21 -0.02
N VAL A 94 23.23 22.69 -0.82
CA VAL A 94 24.13 23.79 -0.44
C VAL A 94 23.46 25.16 -0.56
N ASP A 95 22.67 25.38 -1.62
CA ASP A 95 21.96 26.64 -1.86
C ASP A 95 20.54 26.42 -2.40
N GLU A 96 19.54 26.66 -1.53
CA GLU A 96 18.12 26.55 -1.87
C GLU A 96 17.65 27.62 -2.89
N LYS A 97 18.46 28.62 -3.21
CA LYS A 97 18.18 29.58 -4.30
C LYS A 97 18.50 29.00 -5.68
N ILE A 98 19.30 27.93 -5.73
CA ILE A 98 19.67 27.24 -6.97
C ILE A 98 18.79 26.00 -7.17
N ILE A 99 18.62 25.18 -6.13
CA ILE A 99 17.81 23.97 -6.19
C ILE A 99 16.99 23.78 -4.92
N LEU A 100 15.69 23.50 -5.05
CA LEU A 100 14.88 23.15 -3.90
C LEU A 100 15.15 21.70 -3.47
N PRO A 101 15.34 21.41 -2.17
CA PRO A 101 15.46 20.04 -1.68
C PRO A 101 14.27 19.16 -2.10
N GLU A 102 13.05 19.70 -2.09
CA GLU A 102 11.85 19.00 -2.53
C GLU A 102 11.90 18.66 -4.02
N TYR A 103 12.38 19.59 -4.85
CA TYR A 103 12.56 19.35 -6.28
C TYR A 103 13.63 18.27 -6.53
N LEU A 104 14.74 18.33 -5.79
CA LEU A 104 15.79 17.32 -5.86
C LEU A 104 15.27 15.94 -5.46
N MET A 105 14.42 15.86 -4.42
CA MET A 105 13.77 14.61 -4.04
C MET A 105 12.88 14.07 -5.16
N MET A 106 12.06 14.92 -5.79
CA MET A 106 11.25 14.53 -6.95
C MET A 106 12.12 14.00 -8.09
N TRP A 107 13.28 14.62 -8.34
CA TRP A 107 14.23 14.17 -9.35
C TRP A 107 14.85 12.79 -9.02
N PHE A 108 15.19 12.56 -7.74
CA PHE A 108 15.67 11.26 -7.26
C PHE A 108 14.60 10.16 -7.29
N SER A 109 13.31 10.52 -7.26
CA SER A 109 12.19 9.58 -7.33
C SER A 109 11.91 9.03 -8.73
N ARG A 110 12.61 9.50 -9.76
CA ARG A 110 12.46 9.02 -11.14
C ARG A 110 13.03 7.62 -11.33
N THR A 111 12.29 6.77 -12.03
CA THR A 111 12.75 5.42 -12.39
C THR A 111 13.98 5.44 -13.30
N GLU A 112 14.18 6.50 -14.08
CA GLU A 112 15.38 6.75 -14.88
C GLU A 112 16.63 6.86 -14.01
N PHE A 113 16.52 7.54 -12.87
CA PHE A 113 17.65 7.68 -11.95
C PHE A 113 17.96 6.37 -11.26
N ASP A 114 16.94 5.61 -10.85
CA ASP A 114 17.13 4.26 -10.30
C ASP A 114 17.83 3.33 -11.30
N ARG A 115 17.38 3.30 -12.56
CA ARG A 115 18.02 2.51 -13.63
C ARG A 115 19.46 2.95 -13.88
N TYR A 116 19.71 4.25 -13.89
CA TYR A 116 21.06 4.79 -14.06
C TYR A 116 21.98 4.34 -12.93
N ALA A 117 21.55 4.49 -11.68
CA ALA A 117 22.35 4.12 -10.52
C ALA A 117 22.60 2.60 -10.44
N ASP A 118 21.61 1.78 -10.79
CA ASP A 118 21.74 0.32 -10.87
C ASP A 118 22.77 -0.09 -11.93
N PHE A 119 22.64 0.43 -13.16
CA PHE A 119 23.59 0.18 -14.25
C PHE A 119 25.02 0.58 -13.87
N ARG A 120 25.19 1.74 -13.21
CA ARG A 120 26.49 2.22 -12.76
C ARG A 120 27.06 1.41 -11.59
N SER A 121 26.21 0.75 -10.81
CA SER A 121 26.64 -0.16 -9.74
C SER A 121 27.19 -1.48 -10.29
N ASP A 122 26.58 -2.02 -11.35
CA ASP A 122 26.98 -3.27 -11.99
C ASP A 122 28.27 -3.13 -12.83
N ALA A 123 28.47 -1.98 -13.46
CA ALA A 123 29.64 -1.71 -14.31
C ALA A 123 30.98 -1.60 -13.54
N ALA A 124 30.98 -1.71 -12.21
CA ALA A 124 32.15 -1.48 -11.40
C ALA A 124 32.83 -2.78 -10.96
N ILE A 125 33.97 -3.10 -11.58
CA ILE A 125 34.84 -4.24 -11.23
C ILE A 125 35.34 -4.15 -9.76
N ARG A 126 35.40 -2.94 -9.17
CA ARG A 126 35.92 -2.68 -7.80
C ARG A 126 35.26 -1.53 -7.00
N GLY A 127 34.05 -1.06 -7.33
CA GLY A 127 33.43 0.01 -6.53
C GLY A 127 32.09 0.47 -7.08
N GLY A 128 30.99 0.00 -6.48
CA GLY A 128 29.62 0.33 -6.90
C GLY A 128 29.30 1.82 -6.85
N PHE A 129 28.05 2.18 -7.15
CA PHE A 129 27.62 3.58 -7.17
C PHE A 129 27.62 4.17 -5.75
N GLY A 130 28.67 4.90 -5.38
CA GLY A 130 28.85 5.53 -4.08
C GLY A 130 28.66 7.05 -4.11
N TRP A 131 29.13 7.72 -3.06
CA TRP A 131 29.00 9.17 -2.90
C TRP A 131 29.67 9.95 -4.04
N ASN A 132 30.88 9.55 -4.44
CA ASN A 132 31.61 10.27 -5.49
C ASN A 132 30.90 10.11 -6.85
N GLU A 133 30.38 8.93 -7.15
CA GLU A 133 29.61 8.66 -8.37
C GLU A 133 28.28 9.44 -8.37
N LEU A 134 27.63 9.57 -7.22
CA LEU A 134 26.46 10.44 -7.06
C LEU A 134 26.84 11.90 -7.36
N CYS A 135 27.93 12.41 -6.76
CA CYS A 135 28.41 13.77 -7.00
C CYS A 135 28.73 14.04 -8.48
N GLU A 136 29.29 13.07 -9.19
CA GLU A 136 29.61 13.17 -10.63
C GLU A 136 28.39 13.03 -11.55
N THR A 137 27.22 12.72 -11.02
CA THR A 137 26.00 12.62 -11.81
C THR A 137 25.55 13.99 -12.29
N SER A 138 25.35 14.12 -13.60
CA SER A 138 24.86 15.37 -14.20
C SER A 138 23.35 15.51 -14.04
N ILE A 139 22.92 16.71 -13.66
CA ILE A 139 21.52 17.09 -13.51
C ILE A 139 21.24 18.37 -14.29
N SER A 140 20.12 18.39 -15.02
CA SER A 140 19.60 19.59 -15.66
C SER A 140 18.40 20.07 -14.87
N ILE A 141 18.48 21.28 -14.31
CA ILE A 141 17.42 21.87 -13.48
C ILE A 141 16.84 23.14 -14.13
N PRO A 142 15.53 23.38 -14.00
CA PRO A 142 14.93 24.63 -14.41
C PRO A 142 15.28 25.76 -13.42
N CYS A 143 14.94 27.01 -13.76
CA CYS A 143 15.15 28.12 -12.84
C CYS A 143 14.31 27.94 -11.55
N ILE A 144 14.74 28.59 -10.47
CA ILE A 144 14.15 28.39 -9.15
C ILE A 144 12.63 28.66 -9.13
N THR A 145 12.15 29.66 -9.87
CA THR A 145 10.72 29.99 -9.98
C THR A 145 9.90 28.83 -10.55
N ASP A 146 10.42 28.11 -11.55
CA ASP A 146 9.73 26.97 -12.13
C ASP A 146 9.83 25.73 -11.23
N GLN A 147 10.94 25.56 -10.51
CA GLN A 147 11.05 24.52 -9.47
C GLN A 147 9.95 24.69 -8.41
N TYR A 148 9.71 25.91 -7.91
CA TYR A 148 8.61 26.18 -6.96
C TYR A 148 7.24 25.78 -7.51
N LYS A 149 6.93 26.12 -8.77
CA LYS A 149 5.65 25.73 -9.39
C LYS A 149 5.50 24.22 -9.46
N ILE A 150 6.55 23.53 -9.92
CA ILE A 150 6.59 22.07 -10.06
C ILE A 150 6.38 21.40 -8.70
N VAL A 151 7.12 21.84 -7.67
CA VAL A 151 7.00 21.31 -6.31
C VAL A 151 5.60 21.56 -5.76
N PHE A 152 5.06 22.76 -5.92
CA PHE A 152 3.72 23.12 -5.45
C PHE A 152 2.61 22.27 -6.09
N GLU A 153 2.66 22.09 -7.42
CA GLU A 153 1.70 21.24 -8.14
C GLU A 153 1.76 19.78 -7.66
N TYR A 154 2.97 19.24 -7.52
CA TYR A 154 3.17 17.87 -7.05
C TYR A 154 2.70 17.69 -5.59
N GLN A 155 3.05 18.63 -4.71
CA GLN A 155 2.62 18.62 -3.32
C GLN A 155 1.09 18.64 -3.21
N ALA A 156 0.41 19.50 -3.96
CA ALA A 156 -1.05 19.56 -3.98
C ALA A 156 -1.69 18.20 -4.34
N ILE A 157 -1.11 17.44 -5.28
CA ILE A 157 -1.58 16.11 -5.65
C ILE A 157 -1.36 15.12 -4.50
N THR A 158 -0.13 15.06 -3.95
CA THR A 158 0.23 14.11 -2.87
C THR A 158 -0.53 14.38 -1.56
N GLU A 159 -0.74 15.65 -1.21
CA GLU A 159 -1.57 16.05 -0.07
C GLU A 159 -3.03 15.63 -0.24
N ARG A 160 -3.57 15.75 -1.46
CA ARG A 160 -4.94 15.29 -1.76
C ARG A 160 -5.08 13.77 -1.65
N ILE A 161 -4.06 13.01 -2.07
CA ILE A 161 -4.01 11.55 -1.87
C ILE A 161 -4.05 11.23 -0.37
N ALA A 162 -3.14 11.82 0.42
CA ALA A 162 -3.05 11.58 1.86
C ALA A 162 -4.34 11.96 2.59
N LEU A 163 -4.96 13.08 2.23
CA LEU A 163 -6.24 13.51 2.79
C LEU A 163 -7.35 12.49 2.50
N LYS A 164 -7.45 11.99 1.27
CA LYS A 164 -8.46 10.98 0.90
C LYS A 164 -8.25 9.65 1.60
N GLN A 165 -7.00 9.21 1.77
CA GLN A 165 -6.68 8.01 2.55
C GLN A 165 -7.16 8.18 4.00
N LYS A 166 -6.85 9.32 4.64
CA LYS A 166 -7.32 9.63 5.99
C LYS A 166 -8.86 9.69 6.09
N ILE A 167 -9.53 10.24 5.09
CA ILE A 167 -11.00 10.22 5.01
C ILE A 167 -11.51 8.78 4.97
N ASN A 168 -10.92 7.91 4.14
CA ASN A 168 -11.30 6.51 4.07
C ASN A 168 -11.10 5.77 5.40
N ASP A 169 -10.00 6.02 6.11
CA ASP A 169 -9.75 5.46 7.44
C ASP A 169 -10.84 5.88 8.44
N ASN A 170 -11.21 7.17 8.44
CA ASN A 170 -12.28 7.68 9.30
C ASN A 170 -13.65 7.09 8.93
N LEU A 171 -13.94 6.93 7.64
CA LEU A 171 -15.19 6.32 7.16
C LEU A 171 -15.26 4.83 7.55
N ALA A 172 -14.15 4.09 7.45
CA ALA A 172 -14.06 2.70 7.90
C ALA A 172 -14.27 2.59 9.43
N ALA A 173 -13.65 3.49 10.21
CA ALA A 173 -13.87 3.56 11.66
C ALA A 173 -15.32 3.92 12.03
N THR A 174 -16.00 4.72 11.20
CA THR A 174 -17.42 5.04 11.36
C THR A 174 -18.29 3.79 11.15
N ILE A 175 -18.03 3.01 10.10
CA ILE A 175 -18.71 1.71 9.89
C ILE A 175 -18.51 0.79 11.10
N GLN A 176 -17.28 0.68 11.60
CA GLN A 176 -16.98 -0.12 12.79
C GLN A 176 -17.79 0.35 14.01
N THR A 177 -17.83 1.66 14.24
CA THR A 177 -18.62 2.25 15.33
C THR A 177 -20.10 1.94 15.19
N ILE A 178 -20.67 2.04 13.97
CA ILE A 178 -22.07 1.67 13.71
C ILE A 178 -22.32 0.21 14.08
N PHE A 179 -21.47 -0.72 13.65
CA PHE A 179 -21.63 -2.14 13.99
C PHE A 179 -21.52 -2.41 15.49
N LEU A 180 -20.57 -1.77 16.19
CA LEU A 180 -20.43 -1.90 17.63
C LEU A 180 -21.64 -1.36 18.38
N SER A 181 -22.14 -0.18 17.98
CA SER A 181 -23.36 0.39 18.55
C SER A 181 -24.55 -0.53 18.32
N CYS A 182 -24.74 -1.06 17.11
CA CYS A 182 -25.83 -2.01 16.83
C CYS A 182 -25.81 -3.22 17.76
N LYS A 183 -24.61 -3.75 18.05
CA LYS A 183 -24.43 -4.90 18.93
C LYS A 183 -24.71 -4.56 20.41
N GLN A 184 -24.51 -3.31 20.83
CA GLN A 184 -24.74 -2.86 22.21
C GLN A 184 -26.18 -2.44 22.47
N SER A 185 -26.86 -1.83 21.49
CA SER A 185 -28.21 -1.29 21.63
C SER A 185 -29.33 -2.25 21.24
N ASP A 186 -29.00 -3.50 20.90
CA ASP A 186 -29.94 -4.49 20.32
C ASP A 186 -30.74 -3.97 19.12
N THR A 187 -30.21 -2.99 18.37
CA THR A 187 -30.89 -2.41 17.18
C THR A 187 -30.67 -3.25 15.92
N PHE A 188 -30.61 -4.58 16.07
CA PHE A 188 -30.54 -5.55 14.97
C PHE A 188 -31.85 -6.35 14.95
N LYS A 189 -32.35 -6.65 13.74
CA LYS A 189 -33.63 -7.37 13.57
C LYS A 189 -33.57 -8.80 14.11
N THR A 190 -32.45 -9.48 13.84
CA THR A 190 -32.22 -10.89 14.18
C THR A 190 -30.76 -11.23 13.87
N TYR A 191 -30.30 -12.38 14.38
CA TYR A 191 -29.16 -13.09 13.81
C TYR A 191 -29.66 -14.08 12.78
N LEU A 192 -28.96 -14.19 11.65
CA LEU A 192 -29.14 -15.27 10.67
C LEU A 192 -27.77 -15.88 10.35
N PRO A 193 -27.66 -17.21 10.27
CA PRO A 193 -26.44 -17.83 9.79
C PRO A 193 -26.19 -17.42 8.32
N LEU A 194 -24.91 -17.31 7.94
CA LEU A 194 -24.52 -16.83 6.60
C LEU A 194 -25.18 -17.64 5.46
N ASN A 195 -25.38 -18.95 5.62
CA ASN A 195 -26.04 -19.82 4.63
C ASN A 195 -27.52 -19.50 4.36
N GLU A 196 -28.20 -18.77 5.26
CA GLU A 196 -29.55 -18.25 5.01
C GLU A 196 -29.53 -16.96 4.18
N LEU A 197 -28.38 -16.28 4.11
CA LEU A 197 -28.20 -15.01 3.42
C LEU A 197 -27.58 -15.18 2.03
N VAL A 198 -26.74 -16.20 1.84
CA VAL A 198 -25.95 -16.39 0.62
C VAL A 198 -26.05 -17.81 0.07
N LYS A 199 -25.83 -17.95 -1.24
CA LYS A 199 -25.67 -19.24 -1.91
C LYS A 199 -24.34 -19.28 -2.66
N THR A 200 -23.74 -20.46 -2.77
CA THR A 200 -22.51 -20.65 -3.52
C THR A 200 -22.77 -20.65 -5.02
N VAL A 201 -21.79 -20.16 -5.78
CA VAL A 201 -21.80 -20.07 -7.24
C VAL A 201 -20.51 -20.65 -7.79
N ASN A 202 -20.59 -21.33 -8.94
CA ASN A 202 -19.46 -22.09 -9.48
C ASN A 202 -19.40 -22.07 -11.02
N PHE A 203 -19.46 -20.87 -11.60
CA PHE A 203 -19.26 -20.68 -13.05
C PHE A 203 -17.78 -20.83 -13.39
N ARG A 204 -17.47 -21.59 -14.45
CA ARG A 204 -16.09 -21.91 -14.85
C ARG A 204 -15.75 -21.27 -16.19
N ASN A 205 -14.52 -20.80 -16.34
CA ASN A 205 -13.98 -20.17 -17.54
C ASN A 205 -13.63 -21.19 -18.65
N LYS A 206 -14.48 -22.20 -18.89
CA LYS A 206 -14.16 -23.34 -19.76
C LYS A 206 -13.79 -22.93 -21.18
N ASP A 207 -14.43 -21.88 -21.68
CA ASP A 207 -14.23 -21.38 -23.04
C ASP A 207 -13.08 -20.35 -23.14
N ASN A 208 -12.35 -20.11 -22.04
CA ASN A 208 -11.27 -19.12 -21.94
C ASN A 208 -11.67 -17.72 -22.43
N VAL A 209 -12.89 -17.30 -22.11
CA VAL A 209 -13.39 -15.93 -22.40
C VAL A 209 -12.54 -14.90 -21.65
N TYR A 210 -12.09 -15.24 -20.45
CA TYR A 210 -11.24 -14.40 -19.60
C TYR A 210 -9.80 -14.93 -19.57
N GLY A 211 -8.84 -14.01 -19.62
CA GLY A 211 -7.42 -14.31 -19.68
C GLY A 211 -6.70 -14.10 -18.36
N ILE A 212 -5.36 -14.14 -18.41
CA ILE A 212 -4.49 -13.88 -17.26
C ILE A 212 -4.66 -12.45 -16.73
N ASP A 213 -4.95 -11.48 -17.59
CA ASP A 213 -5.15 -10.09 -17.17
C ASP A 213 -6.39 -9.91 -16.30
N ASP A 214 -7.36 -10.82 -16.41
CA ASP A 214 -8.59 -10.86 -15.61
C ASP A 214 -8.41 -11.66 -14.31
N LEU A 215 -7.22 -12.23 -14.07
CA LEU A 215 -6.96 -13.06 -12.91
C LEU A 215 -6.76 -12.21 -11.65
N MET A 216 -7.68 -12.39 -10.71
CA MET A 216 -7.68 -11.70 -9.42
C MET A 216 -7.49 -12.69 -8.27
N GLY A 217 -7.00 -12.16 -7.14
CA GLY A 217 -7.09 -12.78 -5.82
C GLY A 217 -7.90 -11.90 -4.88
N VAL A 218 -8.02 -12.34 -3.63
CA VAL A 218 -8.58 -11.53 -2.54
C VAL A 218 -7.52 -11.38 -1.46
N SER A 219 -7.31 -10.16 -0.99
CA SER A 219 -6.35 -9.83 0.06
C SER A 219 -6.88 -10.13 1.46
N LEU A 220 -6.00 -10.15 2.45
CA LEU A 220 -6.38 -10.19 3.87
C LEU A 220 -7.04 -8.89 4.35
N THR A 221 -6.93 -7.80 3.58
CA THR A 221 -7.68 -6.55 3.79
C THR A 221 -9.07 -6.58 3.15
N LYS A 222 -9.53 -7.76 2.71
CA LYS A 222 -10.89 -8.00 2.20
C LYS A 222 -11.18 -7.37 0.83
N GLU A 223 -10.16 -7.20 0.01
CA GLU A 223 -10.23 -6.51 -1.28
C GLU A 223 -9.84 -7.43 -2.43
N PHE A 224 -10.51 -7.29 -3.57
CA PHE A 224 -10.04 -7.90 -4.82
C PHE A 224 -8.75 -7.19 -5.26
N ILE A 225 -7.73 -7.97 -5.59
CA ILE A 225 -6.42 -7.49 -6.01
C ILE A 225 -5.94 -8.30 -7.22
N LYS A 226 -5.05 -7.72 -8.03
CA LYS A 226 -4.35 -8.50 -9.06
C LYS A 226 -3.64 -9.68 -8.39
N SER A 227 -3.80 -10.86 -8.98
CA SER A 227 -3.25 -12.08 -8.41
C SER A 227 -1.72 -12.03 -8.39
N PRO A 228 -1.07 -12.31 -7.24
CA PRO A 228 0.39 -12.40 -7.16
C PRO A 228 0.93 -13.76 -7.66
N ALA A 229 0.07 -14.65 -8.14
CA ALA A 229 0.47 -15.98 -8.58
C ALA A 229 1.43 -15.92 -9.78
N ASN A 230 2.32 -16.90 -9.90
CA ASN A 230 3.08 -17.08 -11.13
C ASN A 230 2.12 -17.47 -12.27
N THR A 231 2.06 -16.63 -13.29
CA THR A 231 1.13 -16.77 -14.43
C THR A 231 1.79 -17.38 -15.67
N ILE A 232 3.09 -17.70 -15.61
CA ILE A 232 3.81 -18.31 -16.74
C ILE A 232 3.17 -19.66 -17.07
N SER A 233 2.64 -19.77 -18.29
CA SER A 233 2.00 -20.99 -18.80
C SER A 233 0.81 -21.48 -17.97
N LEU A 234 0.14 -20.58 -17.24
CA LEU A 234 -1.00 -20.92 -16.41
C LEU A 234 -2.26 -21.15 -17.26
N ASP A 235 -2.85 -22.34 -17.18
CA ASP A 235 -4.17 -22.62 -17.75
C ASP A 235 -5.27 -22.12 -16.80
N VAL A 236 -6.07 -21.16 -17.28
CA VAL A 236 -7.15 -20.54 -16.53
C VAL A 236 -8.55 -21.08 -16.87
N SER A 237 -8.64 -22.12 -17.70
CA SER A 237 -9.93 -22.68 -18.14
C SER A 237 -10.79 -23.21 -16.97
N ASN A 238 -10.13 -23.73 -15.93
CA ASN A 238 -10.78 -24.24 -14.73
C ASN A 238 -11.05 -23.17 -13.65
N TYR A 239 -10.64 -21.92 -13.86
CA TYR A 239 -10.84 -20.85 -12.89
C TYR A 239 -12.31 -20.47 -12.80
N LYS A 240 -12.71 -19.95 -11.64
CA LYS A 240 -14.09 -19.54 -11.38
C LYS A 240 -14.30 -18.11 -11.86
N ILE A 241 -15.41 -17.86 -12.55
CA ILE A 241 -15.83 -16.50 -12.95
C ILE A 241 -16.57 -15.87 -11.77
N VAL A 242 -16.16 -14.65 -11.40
CA VAL A 242 -16.79 -13.82 -10.38
C VAL A 242 -17.41 -12.62 -11.08
N LYS A 243 -18.71 -12.40 -10.85
CA LYS A 243 -19.47 -11.28 -11.39
C LYS A 243 -19.55 -10.10 -10.40
N PRO A 244 -19.87 -8.88 -10.86
CA PRO A 244 -20.09 -7.75 -9.97
C PRO A 244 -21.07 -8.09 -8.83
N PHE A 245 -20.75 -7.63 -7.62
CA PHE A 245 -21.46 -7.92 -6.36
C PHE A 245 -21.43 -9.38 -5.87
N GLN A 246 -20.69 -10.27 -6.54
CA GLN A 246 -20.37 -11.57 -5.98
C GLN A 246 -19.16 -11.49 -5.05
N PHE A 247 -19.08 -12.47 -4.16
CA PHE A 247 -18.03 -12.57 -3.17
C PHE A 247 -17.14 -13.76 -3.49
N ALA A 248 -15.88 -13.65 -3.10
CA ALA A 248 -14.97 -14.79 -3.09
C ALA A 248 -14.24 -14.87 -1.75
N CYS A 249 -14.10 -16.07 -1.20
CA CYS A 249 -13.31 -16.31 0.00
C CYS A 249 -12.35 -17.49 -0.14
N ASN A 250 -11.17 -17.38 0.47
CA ASN A 250 -10.23 -18.48 0.63
C ASN A 250 -10.22 -18.94 2.09
N LEU A 251 -10.64 -20.19 2.31
CA LEU A 251 -10.77 -20.77 3.64
C LEU A 251 -9.62 -21.72 4.01
N MET A 252 -8.57 -21.84 3.18
CA MET A 252 -7.49 -22.82 3.38
C MET A 252 -6.44 -22.41 4.42
N HIS A 253 -6.21 -21.12 4.64
CA HIS A 253 -5.07 -20.61 5.42
C HIS A 253 -5.49 -19.74 6.62
N VAL A 254 -6.73 -19.91 7.06
CA VAL A 254 -7.36 -19.00 8.03
C VAL A 254 -6.67 -19.02 9.39
N GLY A 255 -6.29 -20.19 9.90
CA GLY A 255 -5.63 -20.32 11.21
C GLY A 255 -4.21 -19.77 11.19
N ARG A 256 -3.46 -19.98 10.10
CA ARG A 256 -2.13 -19.38 9.88
C ARG A 256 -2.21 -17.85 9.84
N ASP A 257 -3.17 -17.33 9.09
CA ASP A 257 -3.30 -15.90 8.82
C ASP A 257 -4.11 -15.16 9.90
N LYS A 258 -4.78 -15.91 10.79
CA LYS A 258 -5.77 -15.45 11.80
C LYS A 258 -6.89 -14.58 11.21
N LYS A 259 -7.08 -14.65 9.90
CA LYS A 259 -8.00 -13.86 9.10
C LYS A 259 -8.42 -14.64 7.86
N VAL A 260 -9.63 -14.39 7.38
CA VAL A 260 -10.10 -14.93 6.09
C VAL A 260 -9.88 -13.89 5.00
N ALA A 261 -9.26 -14.28 3.88
CA ALA A 261 -9.33 -13.49 2.66
C ALA A 261 -10.74 -13.66 2.05
N VAL A 262 -11.63 -12.68 2.30
CA VAL A 262 -12.99 -12.64 1.77
C VAL A 262 -13.29 -11.23 1.30
N GLY A 263 -13.82 -11.07 0.08
CA GLY A 263 -14.06 -9.77 -0.52
C GLY A 263 -15.23 -9.82 -1.49
N MET A 264 -15.76 -8.65 -1.83
CA MET A 264 -16.83 -8.46 -2.81
C MET A 264 -16.25 -7.81 -4.07
N LEU A 265 -16.59 -8.31 -5.25
CA LEU A 265 -16.18 -7.70 -6.51
C LEU A 265 -17.00 -6.43 -6.74
N THR A 266 -16.33 -5.28 -6.68
CA THR A 266 -16.94 -3.96 -6.92
C THR A 266 -16.76 -3.47 -8.35
N ASP A 267 -15.87 -4.10 -9.11
CA ASP A 267 -15.62 -3.74 -10.51
C ASP A 267 -16.83 -4.07 -11.38
N ALA A 268 -16.99 -3.31 -12.46
CA ALA A 268 -18.08 -3.51 -13.41
C ALA A 268 -17.87 -4.75 -14.30
N ASP A 269 -16.61 -5.13 -14.52
CA ASP A 269 -16.23 -6.26 -15.34
C ASP A 269 -16.12 -7.55 -14.51
N ASN A 270 -16.46 -8.68 -15.12
CA ASN A 270 -16.24 -9.98 -14.50
C ASN A 270 -14.74 -10.27 -14.42
N VAL A 271 -14.34 -10.98 -13.37
CA VAL A 271 -12.96 -11.43 -13.18
C VAL A 271 -12.91 -12.94 -13.02
N ILE A 272 -11.72 -13.52 -13.08
CA ILE A 272 -11.51 -14.93 -12.74
C ILE A 272 -10.69 -15.09 -11.46
N ILE A 273 -10.98 -16.17 -10.73
CA ILE A 273 -10.30 -16.49 -9.48
C ILE A 273 -9.99 -17.98 -9.38
N SER A 274 -8.92 -18.31 -8.64
CA SER A 274 -8.46 -19.69 -8.46
C SER A 274 -9.57 -20.62 -7.98
N PRO A 275 -9.61 -21.89 -8.45
CA PRO A 275 -10.54 -22.91 -7.96
C PRO A 275 -10.59 -23.07 -6.44
N ALA A 276 -9.51 -22.71 -5.74
CA ALA A 276 -9.40 -22.77 -4.28
C ALA A 276 -10.36 -21.81 -3.55
N PHE A 277 -10.84 -20.75 -4.22
CA PHE A 277 -11.77 -19.81 -3.62
C PHE A 277 -13.21 -20.33 -3.69
N THR A 278 -13.98 -20.18 -2.62
CA THR A 278 -15.43 -20.33 -2.69
C THR A 278 -16.04 -19.02 -3.17
N VAL A 279 -16.85 -19.07 -4.23
CA VAL A 279 -17.58 -17.92 -4.77
C VAL A 279 -19.03 -18.03 -4.31
N PHE A 280 -19.62 -16.92 -3.87
CA PHE A 280 -21.00 -16.89 -3.38
C PHE A 280 -21.66 -15.54 -3.67
N GLU A 281 -23.00 -15.50 -3.62
CA GLU A 281 -23.81 -14.31 -3.84
C GLU A 281 -24.96 -14.24 -2.85
N ILE A 282 -25.43 -13.02 -2.56
CA ILE A 282 -26.59 -12.80 -1.69
C ILE A 282 -27.86 -13.31 -2.37
N ILE A 283 -28.69 -14.01 -1.58
CA ILE A 283 -29.97 -14.57 -2.05
C ILE A 283 -31.03 -13.46 -2.15
N ASN A 284 -31.07 -12.54 -1.17
CA ASN A 284 -32.10 -11.51 -1.08
C ASN A 284 -31.56 -10.17 -0.55
N ASN A 285 -31.41 -9.19 -1.45
CA ASN A 285 -30.95 -7.84 -1.12
C ASN A 285 -31.94 -7.03 -0.27
N ASN A 286 -33.18 -7.51 -0.07
CA ASN A 286 -34.13 -6.90 0.86
C ASN A 286 -33.84 -7.30 2.32
N VAL A 287 -33.00 -8.31 2.56
CA VAL A 287 -32.60 -8.76 3.91
C VAL A 287 -31.27 -8.11 4.29
N ILE A 288 -30.26 -8.26 3.44
CA ILE A 288 -28.93 -7.68 3.65
C ILE A 288 -28.37 -7.12 2.35
N LEU A 289 -27.86 -5.89 2.41
CA LEU A 289 -27.17 -5.27 1.27
C LEU A 289 -25.75 -5.85 1.10
N PRO A 290 -25.24 -6.04 -0.13
CA PRO A 290 -23.88 -6.52 -0.39
C PRO A 290 -22.79 -5.70 0.32
N GLU A 291 -22.92 -4.38 0.32
CA GLU A 291 -21.97 -3.48 0.95
C GLU A 291 -21.94 -3.63 2.48
N VAL A 292 -23.07 -4.01 3.08
CA VAL A 292 -23.15 -4.28 4.52
C VAL A 292 -22.45 -5.59 4.84
N LEU A 293 -22.69 -6.64 4.04
CA LEU A 293 -22.07 -7.94 4.24
C LEU A 293 -20.54 -7.89 4.10
N VAL A 294 -20.02 -7.23 3.07
CA VAL A 294 -18.55 -7.06 2.92
C VAL A 294 -17.98 -6.22 4.07
N SER A 295 -18.69 -5.17 4.50
CA SER A 295 -18.27 -4.34 5.63
C SER A 295 -18.25 -5.12 6.94
N TRP A 296 -19.16 -6.08 7.12
CA TRP A 296 -19.20 -6.98 8.27
C TRP A 296 -17.98 -7.92 8.31
N PHE A 297 -17.56 -8.45 7.16
CA PHE A 297 -16.34 -9.27 7.04
C PHE A 297 -15.04 -8.50 7.33
N SER A 298 -15.08 -7.17 7.34
CA SER A 298 -13.94 -6.32 7.69
C SER A 298 -13.85 -6.00 9.18
N GLN A 299 -14.79 -6.49 10.01
CA GLN A 299 -14.81 -6.20 11.44
C GLN A 299 -13.87 -7.13 12.22
N SER A 300 -13.25 -6.58 13.27
CA SER A 300 -12.30 -7.34 14.10
C SER A 300 -12.95 -8.52 14.84
N PHE A 301 -14.22 -8.39 15.24
CA PHE A 301 -14.93 -9.50 15.88
C PHE A 301 -15.16 -10.68 14.93
N PHE A 302 -15.29 -10.44 13.62
CA PHE A 302 -15.37 -11.51 12.64
C PHE A 302 -14.02 -12.22 12.48
N ASP A 303 -12.93 -11.45 12.37
CA ASP A 303 -11.57 -12.00 12.31
C ASP A 303 -11.28 -12.89 13.55
N ASN A 304 -11.74 -12.48 14.74
CA ASN A 304 -11.61 -13.28 15.96
C ASN A 304 -12.40 -14.60 15.88
N GLU A 305 -13.65 -14.55 15.40
CA GLU A 305 -14.52 -15.72 15.28
C GLU A 305 -13.93 -16.76 14.31
N VAL A 306 -13.48 -16.33 13.13
CA VAL A 306 -12.87 -17.25 12.16
C VAL A 306 -11.53 -17.78 12.63
N SER A 307 -10.74 -17.00 13.37
CA SER A 307 -9.50 -17.49 13.98
C SER A 307 -9.78 -18.59 15.02
N TYR A 308 -10.87 -18.46 15.80
CA TYR A 308 -11.30 -19.48 16.74
C TYR A 308 -11.73 -20.77 16.01
N LEU A 309 -12.63 -20.65 15.02
CA LEU A 309 -13.11 -21.79 14.23
C LEU A 309 -11.98 -22.52 13.48
N ALA A 310 -10.98 -21.80 12.99
CA ALA A 310 -9.84 -22.40 12.31
C ALA A 310 -8.93 -23.19 13.26
N SER A 311 -8.86 -22.81 14.55
CA SER A 311 -8.07 -23.52 15.56
C SER A 311 -8.65 -24.91 15.90
N GLU A 312 -9.95 -25.09 15.67
CA GLU A 312 -10.64 -26.37 15.79
C GLU A 312 -10.55 -27.22 14.50
N GLY A 313 -10.04 -26.63 13.41
CA GLY A 313 -9.95 -27.23 12.08
C GLY A 313 -8.68 -28.05 11.85
N ILE A 314 -8.77 -29.03 10.95
CA ILE A 314 -7.60 -29.79 10.48
C ILE A 314 -6.82 -28.92 9.48
N ARG A 315 -5.50 -28.75 9.70
CA ARG A 315 -4.57 -27.97 8.85
C ARG A 315 -4.86 -26.45 8.78
N ASP A 316 -5.36 -25.85 9.86
CA ASP A 316 -5.58 -24.40 9.96
C ASP A 316 -6.56 -23.82 8.91
N GLY A 317 -7.44 -24.66 8.34
CA GLY A 317 -8.47 -24.25 7.39
C GLY A 317 -9.89 -24.41 7.94
N ILE A 318 -10.86 -23.73 7.33
CA ILE A 318 -12.28 -23.82 7.69
C ILE A 318 -13.05 -24.45 6.52
N LYS A 319 -13.93 -25.42 6.81
CA LYS A 319 -14.85 -25.94 5.80
C LYS A 319 -15.95 -24.92 5.50
N TRP A 320 -16.42 -24.85 4.24
CA TRP A 320 -17.52 -23.94 3.88
C TRP A 320 -18.73 -24.11 4.78
N ASP A 321 -19.15 -25.35 5.06
CA ASP A 321 -20.32 -25.62 5.90
C ASP A 321 -20.16 -25.05 7.32
N THR A 322 -18.95 -25.01 7.87
CA THR A 322 -18.68 -24.37 9.17
C THR A 322 -18.69 -22.84 9.02
N PHE A 323 -18.01 -22.30 8.01
CA PHE A 323 -17.95 -20.87 7.73
C PHE A 323 -19.35 -20.27 7.49
N ALA A 324 -20.21 -21.01 6.78
CA ALA A 324 -21.54 -20.57 6.41
C ALA A 324 -22.55 -20.63 7.57
N GLN A 325 -22.17 -21.20 8.73
CA GLN A 325 -23.00 -21.19 9.94
C GLN A 325 -22.71 -19.99 10.85
N ILE A 326 -21.69 -19.19 10.53
CA ILE A 326 -21.34 -18.01 11.32
C ILE A 326 -22.56 -17.08 11.38
N PRO A 327 -23.03 -16.71 12.59
CA PRO A 327 -24.20 -15.86 12.75
C PRO A 327 -23.86 -14.42 12.39
N ILE A 328 -24.67 -13.84 11.51
CA ILE A 328 -24.58 -12.44 11.09
C ILE A 328 -25.80 -11.72 11.67
N PHE A 329 -25.56 -10.68 12.46
CA PHE A 329 -26.65 -9.81 12.88
C PHE A 329 -27.07 -8.93 11.71
N ILE A 330 -28.38 -8.77 11.54
CA ILE A 330 -28.98 -8.00 10.44
C ILE A 330 -29.37 -6.62 10.98
N PRO A 331 -28.64 -5.54 10.66
CA PRO A 331 -29.04 -4.19 11.04
C PRO A 331 -30.38 -3.81 10.41
N GLU A 332 -31.09 -2.86 11.01
CA GLU A 332 -32.26 -2.26 10.36
C GLU A 332 -31.90 -1.65 9.00
N PHE A 333 -32.85 -1.65 8.07
CA PHE A 333 -32.61 -1.25 6.68
C PHE A 333 -32.09 0.20 6.55
N GLU A 334 -32.52 1.10 7.43
CA GLU A 334 -32.00 2.47 7.48
C GLU A 334 -30.50 2.48 7.82
N ILE A 335 -30.06 1.66 8.78
CA ILE A 335 -28.65 1.51 9.16
C ILE A 335 -27.86 0.87 8.01
N GLN A 336 -28.42 -0.15 7.37
CA GLN A 336 -27.81 -0.77 6.19
C GLN A 336 -27.55 0.24 5.08
N THR A 337 -28.52 1.13 4.81
CA THR A 337 -28.38 2.20 3.81
C THR A 337 -27.28 3.19 4.18
N LYS A 338 -27.15 3.53 5.47
CA LYS A 338 -26.04 4.38 5.97
C LYS A 338 -24.68 3.73 5.73
N ILE A 339 -24.52 2.46 6.08
CA ILE A 339 -23.28 1.69 5.85
C ILE A 339 -22.98 1.60 4.35
N GLN A 340 -23.99 1.31 3.52
CA GLN A 340 -23.84 1.25 2.07
C GLN A 340 -23.29 2.56 1.50
N ASN A 341 -23.85 3.71 1.90
CA ASN A 341 -23.41 5.02 1.41
C ASN A 341 -21.96 5.31 1.82
N ILE A 342 -21.58 4.99 3.05
CA ILE A 342 -20.21 5.14 3.53
C ILE A 342 -19.26 4.25 2.72
N TYR A 343 -19.62 2.99 2.50
CA TYR A 343 -18.81 2.06 1.71
C TYR A 343 -18.62 2.54 0.26
N LYS A 344 -19.69 3.00 -0.40
CA LYS A 344 -19.62 3.56 -1.76
C LYS A 344 -18.68 4.76 -1.84
N ASN A 345 -18.70 5.65 -0.84
CA ASN A 345 -17.77 6.78 -0.76
C ASN A 345 -16.31 6.33 -0.61
N ILE A 346 -16.05 5.27 0.18
CA ILE A 346 -14.71 4.68 0.30
C ILE A 346 -14.22 4.17 -1.07
N GLN A 347 -15.06 3.43 -1.81
CA GLN A 347 -14.69 2.91 -3.13
C GLN A 347 -14.44 4.02 -4.14
N GLN A 348 -15.27 5.06 -4.16
CA GLN A 348 -15.07 6.22 -5.02
C GLN A 348 -13.75 6.94 -4.71
N ASN A 349 -13.43 7.14 -3.43
CA ASN A 349 -12.16 7.73 -3.02
C ASN A 349 -10.96 6.89 -3.44
N LYS A 350 -11.05 5.55 -3.41
CA LYS A 350 -9.98 4.67 -3.88
C LYS A 350 -9.71 4.84 -5.38
N LEU A 351 -10.76 4.93 -6.20
CA LEU A 351 -10.62 5.19 -7.63
C LEU A 351 -9.95 6.55 -7.90
N GLU A 352 -10.35 7.58 -7.16
CA GLU A 352 -9.71 8.90 -7.24
C GLU A 352 -8.25 8.88 -6.80
N ILE A 353 -7.92 8.17 -5.71
CA ILE A 353 -6.54 8.00 -5.25
C ILE A 353 -5.71 7.31 -6.35
N SER A 354 -6.23 6.24 -6.97
CA SER A 354 -5.54 5.56 -8.08
C SER A 354 -5.26 6.51 -9.25
N THR A 355 -6.23 7.34 -9.62
CA THR A 355 -6.08 8.36 -10.66
C THR A 355 -5.02 9.40 -10.29
N LEU A 356 -5.04 9.89 -9.04
CA LEU A 356 -4.07 10.87 -8.55
C LEU A 356 -2.65 10.30 -8.49
N ASN A 357 -2.49 9.03 -8.11
CA ASN A 357 -1.19 8.35 -8.13
C ASN A 357 -0.63 8.28 -9.56
N ASN A 358 -1.46 7.90 -10.55
CA ASN A 358 -1.05 7.89 -11.95
C ASN A 358 -0.62 9.29 -12.43
N PHE A 359 -1.31 10.35 -12.00
CA PHE A 359 -0.90 11.72 -12.29
C PHE A 359 0.43 12.08 -11.62
N ALA A 360 0.62 11.74 -10.35
CA ALA A 360 1.87 11.97 -9.62
C ALA A 360 3.05 11.26 -10.30
N ASP A 361 2.88 9.99 -10.69
CA ASP A 361 3.91 9.21 -11.39
C ASP A 361 4.26 9.85 -12.74
N THR A 362 3.25 10.23 -13.52
CA THR A 362 3.44 10.94 -14.81
C THR A 362 4.19 12.26 -14.62
N PHE A 363 3.85 12.99 -13.54
CA PHE A 363 4.49 14.25 -13.19
C PHE A 363 5.99 14.05 -12.93
N ILE A 364 6.35 13.02 -12.17
CA ILE A 364 7.75 12.65 -11.88
C ILE A 364 8.49 12.23 -13.16
N THR A 365 7.91 11.36 -14.00
CA THR A 365 8.59 10.89 -15.22
C THR A 365 8.86 12.01 -16.23
N THR A 366 7.98 13.01 -16.28
CA THR A 366 8.11 14.12 -17.25
C THR A 366 9.04 15.25 -16.80
N LEU A 367 9.59 15.22 -15.58
CA LEU A 367 10.60 16.18 -15.10
C LEU A 367 11.86 16.20 -16.00
N SER A 368 12.19 15.09 -16.64
CA SER A 368 13.33 14.98 -17.55
C SER A 368 13.08 15.76 -18.86
N SER A 369 11.83 15.77 -19.32
CA SER A 369 11.39 16.36 -20.60
C SER A 369 10.97 17.83 -20.53
N ARG A 370 10.61 18.34 -19.34
CA ARG A 370 10.26 19.74 -19.08
C ARG A 370 11.47 20.53 -18.65
#